data_AF-I0GXT2-F1
#
_entry.id   AF-I0GXT2-F1
#
_cell.length_a   1.000
_cell.length_b   1.000
_cell.length_c   1.000
_cell.angle_alpha   90.00
_cell.angle_beta   90.00
_cell.angle_gamma   90.00
#
_symmetry.space_group_name_H-M   'P 1'
#
loop_
_entity.id
_entity.type
_entity.pdbx_description
1 polymer ?
#
loop_
_entity_poly.entity_id
_entity_poly.type
_entity_poly.pdbx_seq_one_letter_code
_entity_poly.pdbx_strand_id
1 'polypeptide(L)'
;MPGSVAYRGLEPSWRYAHMINPTERLHWRRSRDCTGGTCVEVATVGDEVLIRDSKNLDIAPLAFTRAEWEAFVAGVKAGDFGLE
;
A
#
# COMPACT_ATOMS: atom_id res chain seq x y z
N MET A 1 -16.77 -21.24 -13.72
CA MET A 1 -16.89 -19.83 -14.13
C MET A 1 -16.15 -19.00 -13.09
N PRO A 2 -15.02 -18.38 -13.43
CA PRO A 2 -14.24 -17.59 -12.47
C PRO A 2 -14.99 -16.30 -12.14
N GLY A 3 -15.10 -16.01 -10.84
CA GLY A 3 -15.72 -14.81 -10.32
C GLY A 3 -14.97 -13.58 -10.78
N SER A 4 -15.69 -12.66 -11.41
CA SER A 4 -15.20 -11.41 -11.94
C SER A 4 -14.58 -10.57 -10.81
N VAL A 5 -13.25 -10.47 -10.81
CA VAL A 5 -12.55 -9.40 -10.10
C VAL A 5 -12.92 -8.11 -10.82
N ALA A 6 -13.80 -7.33 -10.21
CA ALA A 6 -14.08 -5.98 -10.68
C ALA A 6 -12.84 -5.13 -10.42
N TYR A 7 -11.92 -5.08 -11.39
CA TYR A 7 -10.96 -4.00 -11.49
C TYR A 7 -11.76 -2.71 -11.63
N ARG A 8 -11.97 -2.03 -10.51
CA ARG A 8 -12.64 -0.73 -10.46
C ARG A 8 -11.68 0.28 -11.10
N GLY A 9 -11.76 0.37 -12.42
CA GLY A 9 -11.10 1.41 -13.18
C GLY A 9 -11.70 2.79 -12.88
N LEU A 10 -10.81 3.79 -12.93
CA LEU A 10 -11.08 5.15 -13.41
C LEU A 10 -11.84 6.12 -12.48
N GLU A 11 -11.46 6.19 -11.20
CA GLU A 11 -11.79 7.34 -10.35
C GLU A 11 -10.55 8.24 -10.18
N PRO A 12 -10.65 9.58 -10.28
CA PRO A 12 -9.51 10.47 -10.09
C PRO A 12 -8.84 10.23 -8.72
N SER A 13 -7.53 9.97 -8.74
CA SER A 13 -6.69 9.59 -7.60
C SER A 13 -6.70 10.58 -6.42
N TRP A 14 -7.27 11.77 -6.59
CA TRP A 14 -7.30 12.83 -5.59
C TRP A 14 -8.24 12.56 -4.40
N ARG A 15 -9.19 11.62 -4.50
CA ARG A 15 -10.10 11.32 -3.36
C ARG A 15 -9.39 10.63 -2.19
N TYR A 16 -8.31 9.88 -2.41
CA TYR A 16 -7.56 9.23 -1.33
C TYR A 16 -6.64 10.19 -0.56
N ALA A 17 -6.18 11.27 -1.20
CA ALA A 17 -5.37 12.29 -0.54
C ALA A 17 -6.15 13.11 0.52
N HIS A 18 -7.49 13.02 0.55
CA HIS A 18 -8.34 13.77 1.48
C HIS A 18 -8.67 13.04 2.79
N MET A 19 -8.35 11.74 2.93
CA MET A 19 -8.59 11.00 4.19
C MET A 19 -7.36 10.94 5.10
N ILE A 20 -6.17 11.23 4.57
CA ILE A 20 -4.97 11.39 5.40
C ILE A 20 -4.91 12.83 5.87
N ASN A 21 -5.28 13.07 7.13
CA ASN A 21 -5.04 14.37 7.75
C ASN A 21 -3.52 14.64 7.71
N PRO A 22 -3.03 15.68 7.01
CA PRO A 22 -1.60 15.96 6.93
C PRO A 22 -0.97 16.32 8.30
N THR A 23 -1.82 16.57 9.30
CA THR A 23 -1.45 16.78 10.70
C THR A 23 -1.34 15.50 11.53
N GLU A 24 -1.86 14.36 11.07
CA GLU A 24 -1.64 13.08 11.73
C GLU A 24 -0.22 12.61 11.45
N ARG A 25 0.59 12.48 12.49
CA ARG A 25 1.91 11.86 12.37
C ARG A 25 1.74 10.37 12.11
N LEU A 26 1.81 10.00 10.83
CA LEU A 26 1.86 8.61 10.42
C LEU A 26 3.12 7.94 10.98
N HIS A 27 2.93 6.84 11.69
CA HIS A 27 4.01 6.02 12.23
C HIS A 27 4.50 5.03 11.17
N TRP A 28 5.43 5.46 10.33
CA TRP A 28 6.02 4.64 9.27
C TRP A 28 6.96 3.58 9.84
N ARG A 29 6.74 2.33 9.45
CA ARG A 29 7.64 1.20 9.68
C ARG A 29 8.41 0.91 8.40
N ARG A 30 9.73 1.06 8.44
CA ARG A 30 10.63 0.79 7.32
C ARG A 30 11.05 -0.69 7.27
N SER A 31 11.17 -1.24 6.08
CA SER A 31 11.75 -2.57 5.87
C SER A 31 13.20 -2.61 6.38
N ARG A 32 13.63 -3.75 6.93
CA ARG A 32 15.01 -3.96 7.39
C ARG A 32 15.93 -4.39 6.26
N ASP A 33 15.36 -5.11 5.30
CA ASP A 33 16.06 -5.51 4.08
C ASP A 33 15.76 -4.46 3.00
N CYS A 34 16.77 -3.66 2.70
CA CYS A 34 16.73 -2.71 1.60
C CYS A 34 18.15 -2.37 1.14
N THR A 35 18.28 -2.18 -0.17
CA THR A 35 19.56 -1.88 -0.81
C THR A 35 19.50 -0.47 -1.37
N GLY A 36 20.57 0.32 -1.21
CA GLY A 36 20.71 1.63 -1.88
C GLY A 36 19.67 2.70 -1.48
N GLY A 37 19.02 2.58 -0.31
CA GLY A 37 18.04 3.57 0.16
C GLY A 37 16.65 3.45 -0.46
N THR A 38 16.41 2.43 -1.29
CA THR A 38 15.07 2.00 -1.74
C THR A 38 14.48 1.01 -0.73
N CYS A 39 13.96 1.53 0.38
CA CYS A 39 13.27 0.74 1.39
C CYS A 39 11.76 0.92 1.23
N VAL A 40 11.00 -0.14 1.49
CA VAL A 40 9.55 -0.04 1.57
C VAL A 40 9.18 0.44 2.97
N GLU A 41 8.30 1.42 3.05
CA GLU A 41 7.72 1.90 4.32
C GLU A 41 6.22 1.64 4.33
N VAL A 42 5.72 1.17 5.48
CA VAL A 42 4.30 0.88 5.69
C VAL A 42 3.79 1.64 6.91
N ALA A 43 2.61 2.25 6.81
CA ALA A 43 1.91 2.87 7.93
C ALA A 43 0.45 2.42 7.95
N THR A 44 -0.16 2.41 9.13
CA THR A 44 -1.58 2.12 9.31
C THR A 44 -2.29 3.37 9.80
N VAL A 45 -3.41 3.73 9.19
CA VAL A 45 -4.21 4.91 9.51
C VAL A 45 -5.68 4.56 9.38
N GLY A 46 -6.42 4.63 10.49
CA GLY A 46 -7.77 4.06 10.55
C GLY A 46 -7.82 2.60 10.06
N ASP A 47 -8.62 2.35 9.02
CA ASP A 47 -8.76 1.06 8.36
C ASP A 47 -7.97 0.92 7.04
N GLU A 48 -7.04 1.85 6.81
CA GLU A 48 -6.17 1.83 5.64
C GLU A 48 -4.73 1.46 6.00
N VAL A 49 -4.07 0.83 5.03
CA VAL A 49 -2.65 0.54 5.02
C VAL A 49 -2.01 1.32 3.89
N LEU A 50 -1.05 2.16 4.24
CA LEU A 50 -0.29 2.98 3.31
C LEU A 50 1.07 2.35 3.03
N ILE A 51 1.49 2.37 1.77
CA ILE A 51 2.78 1.85 1.32
C ILE A 51 3.49 2.89 0.47
N ARG A 52 4.77 3.12 0.72
CA ARG A 52 5.62 4.00 -0.12
C ARG A 52 7.05 3.51 -0.21
N ASP A 53 7.77 4.07 -1.19
CA ASP A 53 9.23 3.98 -1.30
C ASP A 53 9.87 5.11 -0.48
N SER A 54 10.84 4.77 0.39
CA SER A 54 11.54 5.70 1.26
C SER A 54 12.30 6.81 0.51
N LYS A 55 12.60 6.65 -0.78
CA LYS A 55 13.26 7.71 -1.58
C LYS A 55 12.28 8.66 -2.26
N ASN A 56 11.01 8.29 -2.35
CA ASN A 56 9.98 9.02 -3.09
C ASN A 56 8.94 9.62 -2.12
N LEU A 57 9.42 10.36 -1.12
CA LEU A 57 8.56 10.91 -0.06
C LEU A 57 7.56 11.96 -0.55
N ASP A 58 7.86 12.60 -1.68
CA ASP A 58 7.00 13.61 -2.31
C ASP A 58 5.88 12.99 -3.17
N ILE A 59 5.94 11.68 -3.42
CA ILE A 59 4.91 10.95 -4.15
C ILE A 59 3.89 10.41 -3.14
N ALA A 60 2.61 10.54 -3.47
CA ALA A 60 1.54 10.01 -2.64
C ALA A 60 1.71 8.49 -2.42
N PRO A 61 1.53 8.00 -1.18
CA PRO A 61 1.60 6.57 -0.90
C PRO A 61 0.47 5.82 -1.60
N LEU A 62 0.70 4.55 -1.91
CA LEU A 62 -0.37 3.63 -2.26
C LEU A 62 -1.21 3.36 -1.01
N ALA A 63 -2.53 3.41 -1.14
CA ALA A 63 -3.47 3.14 -0.06
C ALA A 63 -4.27 1.88 -0.36
N PHE A 64 -4.42 1.02 0.65
CA PHE A 64 -5.20 -0.20 0.59
C PHE A 64 -6.14 -0.24 1.79
N THR A 65 -7.33 -0.80 1.60
CA THR A 65 -8.14 -1.19 2.75
C THR A 65 -7.46 -2.31 3.54
N ARG A 66 -7.81 -2.46 4.82
CA ARG A 66 -7.35 -3.57 5.66
C ARG A 66 -7.58 -4.94 5.01
N ALA A 67 -8.75 -5.14 4.39
CA ALA A 67 -9.09 -6.40 3.73
C ALA A 67 -8.22 -6.69 2.50
N GLU A 68 -7.96 -5.68 1.66
CA GLU A 68 -7.06 -5.83 0.51
C GLU A 68 -5.63 -6.12 0.97
N TRP A 69 -5.16 -5.47 2.02
CA TRP A 69 -3.84 -5.73 2.59
C TRP A 69 -3.70 -7.15 3.15
N GLU A 70 -4.71 -7.64 3.87
CA GLU A 70 -4.73 -9.03 4.37
C GLU A 70 -4.71 -10.05 3.24
N ALA A 71 -5.50 -9.84 2.19
CA ALA A 71 -5.50 -10.67 0.99
C ALA A 71 -4.14 -10.65 0.29
N PHE A 72 -3.52 -9.47 0.13
CA PHE A 72 -2.18 -9.34 -0.43
C PHE A 72 -1.14 -10.12 0.37
N VAL A 73 -1.11 -9.96 1.69
CA VAL A 73 -0.18 -10.69 2.57
C VAL A 73 -0.39 -12.20 2.49
N ALA A 74 -1.65 -12.65 2.40
CA ALA A 74 -1.97 -14.06 2.23
C ALA A 74 -1.41 -14.61 0.91
N GLY A 75 -1.62 -13.91 -0.21
CA GLY A 75 -1.09 -14.31 -1.52
C GLY A 75 0.44 -14.33 -1.57
N VAL A 76 1.11 -13.34 -0.96
CA VAL A 76 2.59 -13.34 -0.84
C VAL A 76 3.09 -14.58 -0.09
N LYS A 77 2.42 -14.97 1.01
CA LYS A 77 2.79 -16.17 1.77
C LYS A 77 2.48 -17.47 1.03
N ALA A 78 1.47 -17.48 0.18
CA ALA A 78 1.13 -18.62 -0.68
C ALA A 78 2.09 -18.78 -1.87
N GLY A 79 2.88 -17.73 -2.18
CA GLY A 79 3.79 -17.73 -3.33
C GLY A 79 3.12 -17.30 -4.63
N ASP A 80 1.93 -16.69 -4.56
CA ASP A 80 1.11 -16.34 -5.73
C ASP A 80 1.72 -15.25 -6.62
N PHE A 81 2.71 -14.52 -6.11
CA PHE A 81 3.37 -13.39 -6.79
C PHE A 81 4.83 -13.69 -7.17
N GLY A 82 5.16 -14.95 -7.48
CA GLY A 82 6.46 -15.30 -8.02
C GLY A 82 6.80 -14.47 -9.26
N LEU A 83 8.06 -14.02 -9.36
CA LEU A 83 8.59 -13.37 -10.55
C LEU A 83 8.94 -14.48 -11.55
N GLU A 84 8.11 -14.70 -12.56
CA GLU A 84 8.44 -15.55 -13.70
C GLU A 84 9.57 -14.94 -14.56
#